data_AF-A0A2Z2MM23-F1
#
_entry.id   AF-A0A2Z2MM23-F1
#
_cell.length_a   1.000
_cell.length_b   1.000
_cell.length_c   1.000
_cell.angle_alpha   90.00
_cell.angle_beta   90.00
_cell.angle_gamma   90.00
#
_symmetry.space_group_name_H-M   'P 1'
#
loop_
_entity.id
_entity.type
_entity.pdbx_description
1 polymer ?
#
loop_
_entity_poly.entity_id
_entity_poly.type
_entity_poly.pdbx_seq_one_letter_code
_entity_poly.pdbx_strand_id
1 'polypeptide(L)'
;MRLNLVFWAAAAAYLLAALISKLAYPDLLPPPDAGPLAYALIFLVFVLFGHRFGRRLKDEHKTRLYLGVILLVLGALGWWGLLSAVAIVAITLLIIHYEAGVVARNPQNARKELRIVLLAVVLGLFIIPLAAGSIPILKPQERYSTFRLLYLAAGYFAVALISVKPDFRVFLLGELIAVVSTFRTIGLAVAIAYLLKLFQVGALSGGTKGRRYAVVGIILLGLLGVFAARYYITIQSYPGWKLGFLETLLYRPGVTYTVYERLFEMGMPLGKHGILFSTDPKGYVGSLFGRNVGYTYTIFGQPAYDFGILGLIEALFLGMALRDAERRKPTAVLAITFMTLMVPIGIDAFFLSAMAFFAYLSVEVDVWKRGH
;
A
#
# COMPACT_ATOMS: atom_id res chain seq x y z
N MET A 1 16.83 -5.65 12.60
CA MET A 1 15.36 -5.44 12.75
C MET A 1 14.65 -6.28 11.69
N ARG A 2 13.66 -7.09 12.05
CA ARG A 2 12.83 -7.79 11.05
C ARG A 2 11.94 -6.74 10.37
N LEU A 3 11.90 -6.71 9.04
CA LEU A 3 11.21 -5.65 8.30
C LEU A 3 9.71 -5.63 8.62
N ASN A 4 9.06 -6.79 8.80
CA ASN A 4 7.64 -6.89 9.18
C ASN A 4 7.28 -6.18 10.49
N LEU A 5 8.23 -5.90 11.39
CA LEU A 5 7.96 -5.11 12.59
C LEU A 5 7.44 -3.71 12.25
N VAL A 6 7.81 -3.15 11.09
CA VAL A 6 7.30 -1.86 10.62
C VAL A 6 5.80 -1.92 10.37
N PHE A 7 5.32 -2.99 9.71
CA PHE A 7 3.88 -3.19 9.51
C PHE A 7 3.14 -3.32 10.84
N TRP A 8 3.63 -4.18 11.76
CA TRP A 8 2.98 -4.39 13.05
C TRP A 8 2.96 -3.11 13.91
N ALA A 9 4.07 -2.37 13.93
CA ALA A 9 4.15 -1.10 14.63
C ALA A 9 3.20 -0.06 14.02
N ALA A 10 3.10 0.00 12.69
CA ALA A 10 2.18 0.91 12.01
C ALA A 10 0.70 0.55 12.25
N ALA A 11 0.35 -0.74 12.22
CA ALA A 11 -1.00 -1.21 12.53
C ALA A 11 -1.41 -0.87 13.97
N ALA A 12 -0.54 -1.15 14.93
CA ALA A 12 -0.77 -0.83 16.34
C ALA A 12 -0.85 0.69 16.56
N ALA A 13 0.11 1.46 16.03
CA ALA A 13 0.12 2.91 16.15
C ALA A 13 -1.12 3.55 15.51
N TYR A 14 -1.59 3.02 14.38
CA TYR A 14 -2.79 3.50 13.72
C TYR A 14 -4.06 3.24 14.54
N LEU A 15 -4.23 2.02 15.09
CA LEU A 15 -5.35 1.71 15.97
C LEU A 15 -5.35 2.59 17.22
N LEU A 16 -4.19 2.76 17.87
CA LEU A 16 -4.05 3.67 19.00
C LEU A 16 -4.40 5.11 18.62
N ALA A 17 -3.89 5.61 17.50
CA ALA A 17 -4.21 6.96 17.02
C ALA A 17 -5.69 7.11 16.70
N ALA A 18 -6.35 6.10 16.12
CA ALA A 18 -7.78 6.12 15.86
C ALA A 18 -8.60 6.16 17.16
N LEU A 19 -8.26 5.35 18.15
CA LEU A 19 -8.94 5.35 19.45
C LEU A 19 -8.73 6.68 20.19
N ILE A 20 -7.50 7.18 20.25
CA ILE A 20 -7.19 8.49 20.86
C ILE A 20 -7.98 9.59 20.15
N SER A 21 -8.04 9.56 18.82
CA SER A 21 -8.79 10.51 18.01
C SER A 21 -10.27 10.53 18.34
N LYS A 22 -10.92 9.36 18.43
CA LYS A 22 -12.34 9.25 18.79
C LYS A 22 -12.62 9.77 20.21
N LEU A 23 -11.69 9.55 21.15
CA LEU A 23 -11.80 10.05 22.52
C LEU A 23 -11.50 11.56 22.64
N ALA A 24 -10.60 12.09 21.81
CA ALA A 24 -10.20 13.49 21.84
C ALA A 24 -11.20 14.42 21.12
N TYR A 25 -11.99 13.89 20.17
CA TYR A 25 -12.96 14.66 19.38
C TYR A 25 -14.39 14.10 19.49
N PRO A 26 -14.96 13.98 20.71
CA PRO A 26 -16.28 13.38 20.92
C PRO A 26 -17.42 14.18 20.25
N ASP A 27 -17.23 15.49 20.05
CA ASP A 27 -18.21 16.34 19.37
C ASP A 27 -18.23 16.12 17.84
N LEU A 28 -17.19 15.50 17.28
CA LEU A 28 -17.03 15.29 15.83
C LEU A 28 -17.10 13.81 15.43
N LEU A 29 -16.77 12.90 16.34
CA LEU A 29 -16.70 11.46 16.09
C LEU A 29 -17.55 10.71 17.12
N PRO A 30 -18.27 9.66 16.72
CA PRO A 30 -18.98 8.80 17.67
C PRO A 30 -17.97 8.14 18.63
N PRO A 31 -18.40 7.61 19.79
CA PRO A 31 -17.53 6.82 20.65
C PRO A 31 -17.04 5.53 19.95
N PRO A 32 -15.88 4.97 20.33
CA PRO A 32 -15.38 3.71 19.75
C PRO A 32 -16.30 2.53 20.08
N ASP A 33 -16.62 1.73 19.07
CA ASP A 33 -17.41 0.50 19.26
C ASP A 33 -16.50 -0.72 19.53
N ALA A 34 -16.88 -1.52 20.52
CA ALA A 34 -16.17 -2.71 20.96
C ALA A 34 -16.20 -3.83 19.91
N GLY A 35 -17.30 -3.99 19.17
CA GLY A 35 -17.46 -5.04 18.16
C GLY A 35 -16.41 -4.94 17.04
N PRO A 36 -16.37 -3.81 16.30
CA PRO A 36 -15.34 -3.53 15.31
C PRO A 36 -13.93 -3.60 15.89
N LEU A 37 -13.69 -3.07 17.10
CA LEU A 37 -12.37 -3.15 17.72
C LEU A 37 -11.92 -4.60 17.94
N ALA A 38 -12.81 -5.46 18.45
CA ALA A 38 -12.52 -6.87 18.63
C ALA A 38 -12.21 -7.56 17.29
N TYR A 39 -13.00 -7.29 16.24
CA TYR A 39 -12.73 -7.82 14.91
C TYR A 39 -11.38 -7.38 14.36
N ALA A 40 -11.03 -6.09 14.45
CA ALA A 40 -9.74 -5.57 13.99
C ALA A 40 -8.56 -6.24 14.70
N LEU A 41 -8.66 -6.47 16.02
CA LEU A 41 -7.64 -7.18 16.79
C LEU A 41 -7.53 -8.66 16.37
N ILE A 42 -8.66 -9.35 16.22
CA ILE A 42 -8.70 -10.75 15.75
C ILE A 42 -8.13 -10.85 14.33
N PHE A 43 -8.47 -9.92 13.45
CA PHE A 43 -7.94 -9.84 12.10
C PHE A 43 -6.41 -9.75 12.12
N LEU A 44 -5.83 -8.87 12.93
CA LEU A 44 -4.36 -8.78 13.09
C LEU A 44 -3.75 -10.07 13.63
N VAL A 45 -4.42 -10.76 14.56
CA VAL A 45 -4.00 -12.08 15.05
C VAL A 45 -4.01 -13.11 13.92
N PHE A 46 -5.02 -13.11 13.05
CA PHE A 46 -5.11 -14.01 11.91
C PHE A 46 -4.04 -13.68 10.85
N VAL A 47 -3.74 -12.41 10.59
CA VAL A 47 -2.57 -12.03 9.76
C VAL A 47 -1.27 -12.58 10.36
N LEU A 48 -1.10 -12.49 11.69
CA LEU A 48 0.10 -13.01 12.37
C LEU A 48 0.17 -14.53 12.28
N PHE A 49 -0.97 -15.20 12.44
CA PHE A 49 -1.09 -16.64 12.30
C PHE A 49 -0.74 -17.07 10.87
N GLY A 50 -1.34 -16.46 9.84
CA GLY A 50 -1.00 -16.71 8.44
C GLY A 50 0.49 -16.50 8.15
N HIS A 51 1.09 -15.44 8.71
CA HIS A 51 2.51 -15.16 8.57
C HIS A 51 3.41 -16.26 9.18
N ARG A 52 3.05 -16.79 10.36
CA ARG A 52 3.82 -17.85 11.03
C ARG A 52 3.61 -19.21 10.38
N PHE A 53 2.36 -19.57 10.06
CA PHE A 53 1.98 -20.90 9.57
C PHE A 53 2.17 -21.09 8.07
N GLY A 54 2.28 -20.00 7.29
CA GLY A 54 2.49 -20.06 5.86
C GLY A 54 3.66 -20.96 5.45
N ARG A 55 4.69 -21.16 6.28
CA ARG A 55 5.82 -22.06 6.00
C ARG A 55 5.45 -23.54 5.84
N ARG A 56 4.31 -23.99 6.38
CA ARG A 56 3.92 -25.40 6.37
C ARG A 56 3.30 -25.85 5.04
N LEU A 57 2.77 -24.91 4.26
CA LEU A 57 2.19 -25.23 2.95
C LEU A 57 3.30 -25.43 1.91
N LYS A 58 3.15 -26.48 1.09
CA LYS A 58 4.05 -26.75 -0.04
C LYS A 58 3.97 -25.62 -1.06
N ASP A 59 5.09 -25.28 -1.67
CA ASP A 59 5.19 -24.16 -2.60
C ASP A 59 4.25 -24.31 -3.82
N GLU A 60 4.05 -25.52 -4.35
CA GLU A 60 3.08 -25.78 -5.43
C GLU A 60 1.65 -25.32 -5.09
N HIS A 61 1.20 -25.55 -3.86
CA HIS A 61 -0.13 -25.17 -3.42
C HIS A 61 -0.24 -23.65 -3.27
N LYS A 62 0.84 -23.00 -2.82
CA LYS A 62 0.93 -21.55 -2.69
C LYS A 62 0.90 -20.87 -4.05
N THR A 63 1.64 -21.40 -5.02
CA THR A 63 1.64 -20.93 -6.41
C THR A 63 0.22 -20.92 -6.96
N ARG A 64 -0.52 -22.03 -6.83
CA ARG A 64 -1.92 -22.13 -7.29
C ARG A 64 -2.83 -21.16 -6.52
N LEU A 65 -2.64 -21.02 -5.21
CA LEU A 65 -3.42 -20.10 -4.39
C LEU A 65 -3.22 -18.65 -4.84
N TYR A 66 -1.98 -18.18 -4.97
CA TYR A 66 -1.69 -16.80 -5.37
C TYR A 66 -2.16 -16.51 -6.80
N LEU A 67 -1.94 -17.43 -7.73
CA LEU A 67 -2.45 -17.33 -9.09
C LEU A 67 -3.99 -17.26 -9.12
N GLY A 68 -4.64 -18.14 -8.37
CA GLY A 68 -6.10 -18.18 -8.24
C GLY A 68 -6.66 -16.87 -7.70
N VAL A 69 -6.03 -16.29 -6.68
CA VAL A 69 -6.43 -14.98 -6.14
C VAL A 69 -6.25 -13.86 -7.17
N ILE A 70 -5.12 -13.81 -7.89
CA ILE A 70 -4.90 -12.79 -8.94
C ILE A 70 -5.97 -12.90 -10.03
N LEU A 71 -6.22 -14.10 -10.53
CA LEU A 71 -7.21 -14.35 -11.58
C LEU A 71 -8.64 -14.08 -11.11
N LEU A 72 -9.00 -14.50 -9.91
CA LEU A 72 -10.35 -14.33 -9.36
C LEU A 72 -10.64 -12.87 -9.06
N VAL A 73 -9.75 -12.18 -8.33
CA VAL A 73 -9.98 -10.81 -7.87
C VAL A 73 -9.99 -9.84 -9.05
N LEU A 74 -9.01 -9.92 -9.96
CA LEU A 74 -8.98 -9.03 -11.11
C LEU A 74 -10.00 -9.45 -12.17
N GLY A 75 -10.22 -10.75 -12.39
CA GLY A 75 -11.23 -11.23 -13.34
C GLY A 75 -12.64 -10.80 -12.97
N ALA A 76 -12.94 -10.68 -11.67
CA ALA A 76 -14.21 -10.18 -11.18
C ALA A 76 -14.45 -8.68 -11.49
N LEU A 77 -13.42 -7.91 -11.86
CA LEU A 77 -13.56 -6.53 -12.33
C LEU A 77 -13.94 -6.43 -13.83
N GLY A 78 -14.17 -7.56 -14.49
CA GLY A 78 -14.53 -7.64 -15.91
C GLY A 78 -13.35 -7.94 -16.84
N TRP A 79 -13.58 -7.83 -18.15
CA TRP A 79 -12.63 -8.29 -19.18
C TRP A 79 -11.26 -7.60 -19.09
N TRP A 80 -11.23 -6.28 -18.83
CA TRP A 80 -9.98 -5.54 -18.62
C TRP A 80 -9.21 -6.00 -17.39
N GLY A 81 -9.92 -6.39 -16.33
CA GLY A 81 -9.31 -6.96 -15.14
C GLY A 81 -8.73 -8.36 -15.43
N LEU A 82 -9.44 -9.20 -16.17
CA LEU A 82 -8.91 -10.50 -16.62
C LEU A 82 -7.66 -10.33 -17.50
N LEU A 83 -7.66 -9.41 -18.46
CA LEU A 83 -6.48 -9.09 -19.28
C LEU A 83 -5.31 -8.63 -18.41
N SER A 84 -5.57 -7.81 -17.39
CA SER A 84 -4.55 -7.39 -16.43
C SER A 84 -3.98 -8.57 -15.63
N ALA A 85 -4.84 -9.50 -15.21
CA ALA A 85 -4.43 -10.72 -14.52
C ALA A 85 -3.50 -11.58 -15.41
N VAL A 86 -3.90 -11.83 -16.66
CA VAL A 86 -3.09 -12.58 -17.63
C VAL A 86 -1.76 -11.86 -17.90
N ALA A 87 -1.78 -10.54 -18.04
CA ALA A 87 -0.56 -9.74 -18.21
C ALA A 87 0.37 -9.87 -16.99
N ILE A 88 -0.14 -9.84 -15.77
CA ILE A 88 0.66 -10.04 -14.54
C ILE A 88 1.33 -11.42 -14.54
N VAL A 89 0.60 -12.47 -14.92
CA VAL A 89 1.15 -13.83 -15.02
C VAL A 89 2.24 -13.90 -16.09
N ALA A 90 1.96 -13.38 -17.30
CA ALA A 90 2.92 -13.36 -18.41
C ALA A 90 4.18 -12.56 -18.05
N ILE A 91 4.03 -11.39 -17.42
CA ILE A 91 5.14 -10.57 -16.94
C ILE A 91 5.95 -11.33 -15.89
N THR A 92 5.32 -12.07 -14.97
CA THR A 92 6.05 -12.88 -13.99
C THR A 92 6.92 -13.93 -14.65
N LEU A 93 6.37 -14.66 -15.62
CA LEU A 93 7.11 -15.66 -16.39
C LEU A 93 8.27 -15.02 -17.16
N LEU A 94 8.04 -13.85 -17.75
CA LEU A 94 9.08 -13.08 -18.43
C LEU A 94 10.19 -12.63 -17.46
N ILE A 95 9.83 -12.17 -16.26
CA ILE A 95 10.80 -11.80 -15.22
C ILE A 95 11.61 -13.03 -14.80
N ILE A 96 10.97 -14.19 -14.59
CA ILE A 96 11.68 -15.42 -14.24
C ILE A 96 12.64 -15.82 -15.36
N HIS A 97 12.19 -15.78 -16.61
CA HIS A 97 13.03 -16.12 -17.76
C HIS A 97 14.20 -15.13 -17.94
N TYR A 98 13.95 -13.83 -17.75
CA TYR A 98 14.98 -12.80 -17.79
C TYR A 98 15.98 -12.96 -16.62
N GLU A 99 15.51 -13.30 -15.42
CA GLU A 99 16.37 -13.63 -14.29
C GLU A 99 17.23 -14.87 -14.57
N ALA A 100 16.65 -15.90 -15.18
CA ALA A 100 17.33 -17.14 -15.56
C ALA A 100 18.43 -16.92 -16.62
N GLY A 101 18.12 -16.17 -17.67
CA GLY A 101 19.04 -15.99 -18.81
C GLY A 101 20.05 -14.87 -18.61
N VAL A 102 19.59 -13.69 -18.18
CA VAL A 102 20.39 -12.45 -18.25
C VAL A 102 20.99 -12.09 -16.90
N VAL A 103 20.22 -12.21 -15.80
CA VAL A 103 20.73 -11.88 -14.45
C VAL A 103 21.78 -12.88 -13.98
N ALA A 104 21.64 -14.17 -14.33
CA ALA A 104 22.66 -15.18 -14.02
C ALA A 104 24.00 -14.89 -14.72
N ARG A 105 23.95 -14.39 -15.97
CA ARG A 105 25.15 -14.09 -16.77
C ARG A 105 25.79 -12.74 -16.42
N ASN A 106 24.99 -11.71 -16.14
CA ASN A 106 25.49 -10.38 -15.76
C ASN A 106 24.51 -9.63 -14.83
N PRO A 107 24.56 -9.90 -13.51
CA PRO A 107 23.58 -9.39 -12.56
C PRO A 107 23.64 -7.88 -12.35
N GLN A 108 24.78 -7.24 -12.64
CA GLN A 108 24.95 -5.80 -12.45
C GLN A 108 24.34 -5.00 -13.61
N ASN A 109 24.57 -5.42 -14.85
CA ASN A 109 24.00 -4.75 -16.03
C ASN A 109 22.48 -4.89 -16.08
N ALA A 110 21.95 -6.08 -15.83
CA ALA A 110 20.50 -6.31 -15.81
C ALA A 110 19.76 -5.41 -14.80
N ARG A 111 20.35 -5.24 -13.61
CA ARG A 111 19.80 -4.31 -12.59
C ARG A 111 19.92 -2.86 -13.02
N LYS A 112 20.95 -2.48 -13.77
CA LYS A 112 21.11 -1.12 -14.28
C LYS A 112 20.06 -0.82 -15.36
N GLU A 113 19.86 -1.73 -16.31
CA GLU A 113 18.85 -1.62 -17.37
C GLU A 113 17.44 -1.50 -16.79
N LEU A 114 17.04 -2.42 -15.90
CA LEU A 114 15.74 -2.37 -15.24
C LEU A 114 15.51 -1.04 -14.53
N ARG A 115 16.55 -0.50 -13.87
CA ARG A 115 16.46 0.81 -13.20
C ARG A 115 16.27 1.96 -14.19
N ILE A 116 16.93 1.93 -15.33
CA ILE A 116 16.79 2.97 -16.37
C ILE A 116 15.38 2.93 -16.94
N VAL A 117 14.88 1.74 -17.28
CA VAL A 117 13.51 1.57 -17.81
C VAL A 117 12.48 2.04 -16.78
N LEU A 118 12.58 1.59 -15.53
CA LEU A 118 11.66 2.02 -14.47
C LEU A 118 11.73 3.53 -14.21
N LEU A 119 12.94 4.12 -14.22
CA LEU A 119 13.08 5.57 -14.06
C LEU A 119 12.44 6.34 -15.22
N ALA A 120 12.64 5.87 -16.47
CA ALA A 120 12.00 6.47 -17.64
C ALA A 120 10.47 6.37 -17.55
N VAL A 121 9.93 5.24 -17.10
CA VAL A 121 8.48 5.07 -16.85
C VAL A 121 8.00 6.04 -15.77
N VAL A 122 8.68 6.15 -14.62
CA VAL A 122 8.33 7.11 -13.56
C VAL A 122 8.31 8.54 -14.09
N LEU A 123 9.35 8.94 -14.82
CA LEU A 123 9.45 10.28 -15.39
C LEU A 123 8.36 10.53 -16.44
N GLY A 124 8.11 9.59 -17.34
CA GLY A 124 7.04 9.70 -18.34
C GLY A 124 5.67 9.87 -17.68
N LEU A 125 5.32 8.99 -16.74
CA LEU A 125 4.05 9.05 -16.01
C LEU A 125 3.89 10.32 -15.18
N PHE A 126 5.00 10.91 -14.69
CA PHE A 126 4.98 12.16 -13.94
C PHE A 126 4.89 13.40 -14.84
N ILE A 127 5.62 13.41 -15.97
CA ILE A 127 5.71 14.56 -16.88
C ILE A 127 4.44 14.70 -17.72
N ILE A 128 3.80 13.60 -18.14
CA ILE A 128 2.59 13.64 -18.99
C ILE A 128 1.47 14.51 -18.36
N PRO A 129 1.04 14.29 -17.10
CA PRO A 129 0.07 15.16 -16.43
C PRO A 129 0.52 16.62 -16.32
N LEU A 130 1.81 16.86 -16.05
CA LEU A 130 2.37 18.21 -15.92
C LEU A 130 2.28 18.96 -17.25
N ALA A 131 2.67 18.31 -18.35
CA ALA A 131 2.57 18.87 -19.70
C ALA A 131 1.12 19.10 -20.13
N ALA A 132 0.19 18.27 -19.67
CA ALA A 132 -1.24 18.46 -19.86
C ALA A 132 -1.86 19.55 -18.94
N GLY A 133 -1.07 20.19 -18.08
CA GLY A 133 -1.52 21.25 -17.17
C GLY A 133 -2.33 20.77 -15.97
N SER A 134 -2.36 19.46 -15.70
CA SER A 134 -3.04 18.85 -14.56
C SER A 134 -2.09 18.81 -13.36
N ILE A 135 -2.04 19.90 -12.59
CA ILE A 135 -1.11 20.10 -11.47
C ILE A 135 -1.90 20.30 -10.15
N PRO A 136 -2.18 19.23 -9.38
CA PRO A 136 -3.08 19.31 -8.23
C PRO A 136 -2.69 20.30 -7.13
N ILE A 137 -1.40 20.56 -6.92
CA ILE A 137 -0.94 21.58 -5.95
C ILE A 137 -1.32 23.01 -6.37
N LEU A 138 -1.46 23.27 -7.67
CA LEU A 138 -1.89 24.58 -8.20
C LEU A 138 -3.40 24.64 -8.44
N LYS A 139 -3.99 23.51 -8.86
CA LYS A 139 -5.41 23.36 -9.17
C LYS A 139 -5.99 22.16 -8.39
N PRO A 140 -6.46 22.36 -7.14
CA PRO A 140 -6.88 21.26 -6.27
C PRO A 140 -7.95 20.32 -6.86
N GLN A 141 -8.79 20.82 -7.77
CA GLN A 141 -9.81 20.08 -8.50
C GLN A 141 -9.22 18.97 -9.40
N GLU A 142 -8.02 19.16 -9.93
CA GLU A 142 -7.32 18.21 -10.80
C GLU A 142 -6.97 16.90 -10.10
N ARG A 143 -7.02 16.89 -8.76
CA ARG A 143 -6.80 15.68 -7.96
C ARG A 143 -7.81 14.57 -8.26
N TYR A 144 -8.98 14.92 -8.77
CA TYR A 144 -10.05 13.98 -9.09
C TYR A 144 -10.11 13.63 -10.59
N SER A 145 -9.22 14.21 -11.42
CA SER A 145 -9.14 13.90 -12.85
C SER A 145 -8.56 12.51 -13.11
N THR A 146 -8.70 12.00 -14.34
CA THR A 146 -8.10 10.72 -14.76
C THR A 146 -6.57 10.72 -14.65
N PHE A 147 -5.92 11.88 -14.77
CA PHE A 147 -4.46 12.03 -14.61
C PHE A 147 -3.96 11.65 -13.22
N ARG A 148 -4.85 11.62 -12.20
CA ARG A 148 -4.53 11.11 -10.86
C ARG A 148 -3.92 9.70 -10.90
N LEU A 149 -4.36 8.86 -11.83
CA LEU A 149 -3.90 7.48 -11.97
C LEU A 149 -2.43 7.43 -12.41
N LEU A 150 -2.00 8.36 -13.28
CA LEU A 150 -0.60 8.45 -13.71
C LEU A 150 0.31 8.88 -12.56
N TYR A 151 -0.13 9.82 -11.73
CA TYR A 151 0.62 10.21 -10.52
C TYR A 151 0.74 9.07 -9.52
N LEU A 152 -0.36 8.35 -9.25
CA LEU A 152 -0.34 7.17 -8.37
C LEU A 152 0.59 6.08 -8.91
N ALA A 153 0.51 5.78 -10.22
CA ALA A 153 1.37 4.82 -10.88
C ALA A 153 2.84 5.24 -10.81
N ALA A 154 3.17 6.50 -11.12
CA ALA A 154 4.53 7.04 -10.99
C ALA A 154 5.07 6.87 -9.56
N GLY A 155 4.25 7.17 -8.55
CA GLY A 155 4.59 6.96 -7.14
C GLY A 155 4.89 5.49 -6.81
N TYR A 156 4.03 4.56 -7.21
CA TYR A 156 4.24 3.13 -6.97
C TYR A 156 5.43 2.56 -7.75
N PHE A 157 5.71 3.03 -8.96
CA PHE A 157 6.92 2.66 -9.69
C PHE A 157 8.18 3.25 -9.05
N ALA A 158 8.13 4.45 -8.46
CA ALA A 158 9.24 4.98 -7.66
C ALA A 158 9.51 4.10 -6.42
N VAL A 159 8.47 3.63 -5.74
CA VAL A 159 8.55 2.65 -4.65
C VAL A 159 9.20 1.33 -5.14
N ALA A 160 8.78 0.83 -6.32
CA ALA A 160 9.40 -0.34 -6.94
C ALA A 160 10.90 -0.12 -7.23
N LEU A 161 11.27 1.04 -7.77
CA LEU A 161 12.66 1.40 -8.06
C LEU A 161 13.51 1.46 -6.79
N ILE A 162 12.97 2.03 -5.71
CA ILE A 162 13.61 2.08 -4.38
C ILE A 162 13.77 0.68 -3.79
N SER A 163 12.79 -0.21 -3.97
CA SER A 163 12.85 -1.59 -3.48
C SER A 163 14.04 -2.38 -4.05
N VAL A 164 14.47 -2.03 -5.27
CA VAL A 164 15.66 -2.60 -5.93
C VAL A 164 16.94 -2.02 -5.33
N LYS A 165 17.07 -0.69 -5.27
CA LYS A 165 18.25 0.01 -4.73
C LYS A 165 17.82 1.29 -4.01
N PRO A 166 18.34 1.57 -2.79
CA PRO A 166 18.05 2.83 -2.11
C PRO A 166 18.82 3.96 -2.81
N ASP A 167 18.14 4.71 -3.67
CA ASP A 167 18.69 5.87 -4.35
C ASP A 167 18.01 7.14 -3.82
N PHE A 168 18.80 8.04 -3.21
CA PHE A 168 18.27 9.26 -2.61
C PHE A 168 17.61 10.19 -3.65
N ARG A 169 18.09 10.17 -4.90
CA ARG A 169 17.50 10.98 -5.98
C ARG A 169 16.10 10.50 -6.32
N VAL A 170 15.91 9.18 -6.33
CA VAL A 170 14.60 8.56 -6.56
C VAL A 170 13.67 8.82 -5.38
N PHE A 171 14.18 8.80 -4.14
CA PHE A 171 13.43 9.21 -2.96
C PHE A 171 12.92 10.65 -3.11
N LEU A 172 13.80 11.61 -3.43
CA LEU A 172 13.39 13.01 -3.65
C LEU A 172 12.38 13.16 -4.79
N LEU A 173 12.57 12.44 -5.90
CA LEU A 173 11.61 12.42 -7.00
C LEU A 173 10.24 11.89 -6.54
N GLY A 174 10.21 10.82 -5.75
CA GLY A 174 8.98 10.26 -5.19
C GLY A 174 8.25 11.22 -4.24
N GLU A 175 8.98 11.92 -3.37
CA GLU A 175 8.40 12.96 -2.51
C GLU A 175 7.92 14.16 -3.33
N LEU A 176 8.65 14.57 -4.38
CA LEU A 176 8.22 15.61 -5.31
C LEU A 176 6.91 15.24 -6.02
N ILE A 177 6.81 14.00 -6.51
CA ILE A 177 5.57 13.46 -7.09
C ILE A 177 4.44 13.56 -6.06
N ALA A 178 4.68 13.20 -4.80
CA ALA A 178 3.69 13.27 -3.73
C ALA A 178 3.24 14.69 -3.41
N VAL A 179 4.16 15.67 -3.39
CA VAL A 179 3.85 17.10 -3.19
C VAL A 179 3.00 17.63 -4.34
N VAL A 180 3.47 17.46 -5.58
CA VAL A 180 2.81 17.97 -6.79
C VAL A 180 1.41 17.38 -6.97
N SER A 181 1.28 16.07 -6.78
CA SER A 181 -0.01 15.37 -6.88
C SER A 181 -0.88 15.55 -5.64
N THR A 182 -0.33 16.07 -4.53
CA THR A 182 -0.94 16.17 -3.20
C THR A 182 -1.36 14.81 -2.62
N PHE A 183 -0.79 13.69 -3.11
CA PHE A 183 -1.06 12.35 -2.61
C PHE A 183 -0.10 11.96 -1.49
N ARG A 184 -0.51 12.24 -0.25
CA ARG A 184 0.18 11.82 0.97
C ARG A 184 0.50 10.33 1.07
N THR A 185 -0.31 9.48 0.42
CA THR A 185 -0.10 8.03 0.39
C THR A 185 1.12 7.65 -0.43
N ILE A 186 1.44 8.41 -1.48
CA ILE A 186 2.68 8.25 -2.26
C ILE A 186 3.89 8.61 -1.40
N GLY A 187 3.88 9.79 -0.75
CA GLY A 187 4.98 10.21 0.11
C GLY A 187 5.22 9.21 1.25
N LEU A 188 4.15 8.75 1.90
CA LEU A 188 4.27 7.71 2.93
C LEU A 188 4.87 6.40 2.36
N ALA A 189 4.44 5.98 1.17
CA ALA A 189 4.96 4.78 0.52
C ALA A 189 6.45 4.89 0.19
N VAL A 190 6.86 6.02 -0.39
CA VAL A 190 8.24 6.31 -0.78
C VAL A 190 9.15 6.38 0.46
N ALA A 191 8.73 7.09 1.50
CA ALA A 191 9.43 7.18 2.78
C ALA A 191 9.62 5.81 3.43
N ILE A 192 8.55 5.01 3.54
CA ILE A 192 8.62 3.66 4.13
C ILE A 192 9.54 2.77 3.30
N ALA A 193 9.37 2.72 1.99
CA ALA A 193 10.17 1.86 1.12
C ALA A 193 11.66 2.22 1.17
N TYR A 194 11.99 3.52 1.19
CA TYR A 194 13.36 3.99 1.29
C TYR A 194 13.98 3.62 2.64
N LEU A 195 13.26 3.84 3.73
CA LEU A 195 13.68 3.47 5.07
C LEU A 195 13.91 1.95 5.21
N LEU A 196 12.95 1.14 4.77
CA LEU A 196 13.05 -0.32 4.77
C LEU A 196 14.24 -0.80 3.95
N LYS A 197 14.46 -0.19 2.79
CA LYS A 197 15.59 -0.56 1.94
C LYS A 197 16.93 -0.21 2.57
N LEU A 198 17.05 0.95 3.21
CA LEU A 198 18.25 1.36 3.95
C LEU A 198 18.55 0.41 5.12
N PHE A 199 17.52 -0.03 5.85
CA PHE A 199 17.67 -1.07 6.88
C PHE A 199 18.16 -2.39 6.29
N GLN A 200 17.57 -2.82 5.16
CA GLN A 200 17.90 -4.09 4.52
C GLN A 200 19.33 -4.16 3.99
N VAL A 201 19.90 -3.04 3.51
CA VAL A 201 21.29 -2.97 3.02
C VAL A 201 22.30 -2.63 4.11
N GLY A 202 21.87 -2.47 5.37
CA GLY A 202 22.76 -2.15 6.49
C GLY A 202 23.31 -0.72 6.48
N ALA A 203 22.84 0.17 5.60
CA ALA A 203 23.33 1.55 5.47
C ALA A 203 23.12 2.40 6.74
N LEU A 204 22.21 1.98 7.62
CA LEU A 204 21.94 2.63 8.91
C LEU A 204 22.76 2.02 10.07
N SER A 205 23.49 0.93 9.85
CA SER A 205 24.20 0.18 10.90
C SER A 205 25.68 0.51 11.03
N GLY A 206 26.32 1.00 9.95
CA GLY A 206 27.79 1.18 9.89
C GLY A 206 28.30 2.62 10.09
N GLY A 207 27.44 3.57 10.44
CA GLY A 207 27.82 4.97 10.64
C GLY A 207 27.79 5.40 12.11
N THR A 208 28.43 6.53 12.43
CA THR A 208 28.21 7.24 13.70
C THR A 208 26.71 7.45 13.92
N LYS A 209 26.24 7.28 15.17
CA LYS A 209 24.81 7.39 15.53
C LYS A 209 24.15 8.65 14.91
N GLY A 210 24.89 9.76 14.85
CA GLY A 210 24.44 11.02 14.23
C GLY A 210 24.01 10.89 12.75
N ARG A 211 24.75 10.13 11.92
CA ARG A 211 24.39 9.96 10.49
C ARG A 211 23.06 9.21 10.32
N ARG A 212 22.80 8.21 11.18
CA ARG A 212 21.53 7.48 11.19
C ARG A 212 20.36 8.40 11.52
N TYR A 213 20.50 9.21 12.57
CA TYR A 213 19.46 10.18 12.95
C TYR A 213 19.25 11.25 11.89
N ALA A 214 20.31 11.74 11.24
CA ALA A 214 20.20 12.69 10.15
C ALA A 214 19.40 12.13 8.96
N VAL A 215 19.69 10.89 8.53
CA VAL A 215 18.95 10.25 7.43
C VAL A 215 17.48 10.04 7.78
N VAL A 216 17.18 9.55 8.99
CA VAL A 216 15.80 9.41 9.47
C VAL A 216 15.11 10.77 9.55
N GLY A 217 15.81 11.80 10.04
CA GLY A 217 15.32 13.18 10.09
C GLY A 217 14.96 13.73 8.72
N ILE A 218 15.79 13.50 7.69
CA ILE A 218 15.52 13.92 6.30
C ILE A 218 14.26 13.21 5.76
N ILE A 219 14.11 11.90 6.02
CA ILE A 219 12.92 11.15 5.59
C ILE A 219 11.66 11.72 6.26
N LEU A 220 11.72 11.96 7.57
CA LEU A 220 10.60 12.54 8.32
C LEU A 220 10.28 13.98 7.88
N LEU A 221 11.30 14.78 7.56
CA LEU A 221 11.13 16.14 7.06
C LEU A 221 10.47 16.15 5.67
N GLY A 222 10.89 15.25 4.77
CA GLY A 222 10.25 15.09 3.46
C GLY A 222 8.78 14.72 3.60
N LEU A 223 8.49 13.73 4.45
CA LEU A 223 7.12 13.31 4.75
C LEU A 223 6.29 14.44 5.36
N LEU A 224 6.87 15.19 6.31
CA LEU A 224 6.23 16.36 6.92
C LEU A 224 5.89 17.40 5.85
N GLY A 225 6.80 17.66 4.91
CA GLY A 225 6.57 18.54 3.76
C GLY A 225 5.37 18.10 2.90
N VAL A 226 5.26 16.81 2.58
CA VAL A 226 4.10 16.25 1.86
C VAL A 226 2.79 16.45 2.62
N PHE A 227 2.79 16.17 3.93
CA PHE A 227 1.61 16.34 4.76
C PHE A 227 1.23 17.82 4.92
N ALA A 228 2.21 18.71 5.08
CA ALA A 228 1.99 20.15 5.16
C ALA A 228 1.43 20.71 3.84
N ALA A 229 2.00 20.33 2.69
CA ALA A 229 1.47 20.69 1.39
C ALA A 229 0.01 20.22 1.24
N ARG A 230 -0.30 18.99 1.65
CA ARG A 230 -1.68 18.49 1.61
C ARG A 230 -2.61 19.22 2.56
N TYR A 231 -2.14 19.61 3.74
CA TYR A 231 -2.91 20.38 4.70
C TYR A 231 -3.23 21.78 4.17
N TYR A 232 -2.24 22.48 3.61
CA TYR A 232 -2.42 23.77 2.95
C TYR A 232 -3.53 23.70 1.89
N ILE A 233 -3.48 22.70 1.01
CA ILE A 233 -4.53 22.47 0.00
C ILE A 233 -5.89 22.15 0.62
N THR A 234 -5.92 21.45 1.77
CA THR A 234 -7.17 21.14 2.46
C THR A 234 -7.84 22.40 3.00
N ILE A 235 -7.10 23.32 3.64
CA ILE A 235 -7.64 24.60 4.11
C ILE A 235 -8.21 25.42 2.94
N GLN A 236 -7.46 25.50 1.83
CA GLN A 236 -7.87 26.25 0.64
C GLN A 236 -9.13 25.65 -0.02
N SER A 237 -9.25 24.32 -0.04
CA SER A 237 -10.38 23.63 -0.67
C SER A 237 -11.63 23.56 0.20
N TYR A 238 -11.48 23.64 1.53
CA TYR A 238 -12.55 23.48 2.49
C TYR A 238 -12.51 24.62 3.53
N PRO A 239 -13.10 25.80 3.22
CA PRO A 239 -13.06 26.97 4.10
C PRO A 239 -13.66 26.74 5.50
N GLY A 240 -14.56 25.76 5.64
CA GLY A 240 -15.13 25.34 6.93
C GLY A 240 -14.22 24.45 7.78
N TRP A 241 -13.02 24.10 7.31
CA TRP A 241 -12.08 23.25 8.05
C TRP A 241 -11.41 24.05 9.17
N LYS A 242 -11.82 23.78 10.41
CA LYS A 242 -11.35 24.52 11.59
C LYS A 242 -10.17 23.86 12.32
N LEU A 243 -9.86 22.60 12.03
CA LEU A 243 -8.80 21.87 12.72
C LEU A 243 -7.40 22.32 12.27
N GLY A 244 -6.52 22.53 13.25
CA GLY A 244 -5.09 22.79 13.05
C GLY A 244 -4.39 21.63 12.35
N PHE A 245 -3.11 21.81 11.99
CA PHE A 245 -2.33 20.79 11.29
C PHE A 245 -2.23 19.48 12.10
N LEU A 246 -1.80 19.57 13.36
CA LEU A 246 -1.65 18.40 14.24
C LEU A 246 -2.99 17.75 14.57
N GLU A 247 -4.01 18.57 14.82
CA GLU A 247 -5.38 18.08 15.04
C GLU A 247 -5.89 17.33 13.82
N THR A 248 -5.65 17.84 12.61
CA THR A 248 -6.02 17.18 11.35
C THR A 248 -5.28 15.85 11.17
N LEU A 249 -4.03 15.74 11.59
CA LEU A 249 -3.27 14.49 11.53
C LEU A 249 -3.89 13.43 12.44
N LEU A 250 -4.28 13.81 13.66
CA LEU A 250 -4.89 12.92 14.65
C LEU A 250 -6.35 12.60 14.34
N TYR A 251 -7.14 13.58 13.89
CA TYR A 251 -8.56 13.44 13.56
C TYR A 251 -8.80 12.40 12.45
N ARG A 252 -7.91 12.35 11.45
CA ARG A 252 -8.11 11.50 10.25
C ARG A 252 -8.15 9.99 10.53
N PRO A 253 -7.23 9.40 11.33
CA PRO A 253 -7.38 8.02 11.79
C PRO A 253 -8.76 7.73 12.40
N GLY A 254 -9.29 8.62 13.24
CA GLY A 254 -10.61 8.47 13.85
C GLY A 254 -11.76 8.49 12.83
N VAL A 255 -11.72 9.39 11.84
CA VAL A 255 -12.70 9.42 10.74
C VAL A 255 -12.67 8.13 9.94
N THR A 256 -11.49 7.71 9.48
CA THR A 256 -11.34 6.49 8.66
C THR A 256 -11.76 5.25 9.46
N TYR A 257 -11.48 5.22 10.76
CA TYR A 257 -11.93 4.14 11.64
C TYR A 257 -13.45 4.14 11.84
N THR A 258 -14.08 5.32 11.88
CA THR A 258 -15.56 5.43 11.92
C THR A 258 -16.20 4.89 10.64
N VAL A 259 -15.58 5.13 9.47
CA VAL A 259 -16.01 4.52 8.21
C VAL A 259 -15.91 3.00 8.30
N TYR A 260 -14.83 2.48 8.86
CA TYR A 260 -14.66 1.04 9.12
C TYR A 260 -15.76 0.46 10.02
N GLU A 261 -16.05 1.08 11.16
CA GLU A 261 -17.08 0.59 12.09
C GLU A 261 -18.45 0.49 11.39
N ARG A 262 -18.80 1.50 10.61
CA ARG A 262 -20.07 1.47 9.86
C ARG A 262 -20.09 0.40 8.78
N LEU A 263 -18.97 0.17 8.10
CA LEU A 263 -18.83 -0.96 7.16
C LEU A 263 -18.96 -2.31 7.86
N PHE A 264 -18.39 -2.44 9.05
CA PHE A 264 -18.53 -3.63 9.89
C PHE A 264 -20.00 -3.89 10.26
N GLU A 265 -20.71 -2.87 10.76
CA GLU A 265 -22.14 -2.98 11.07
C GLU A 265 -22.98 -3.38 9.86
N MET A 266 -22.65 -2.85 8.68
CA MET A 266 -23.38 -3.15 7.45
C MET A 266 -23.07 -4.54 6.89
N GLY A 267 -21.84 -5.04 7.06
CA GLY A 267 -21.40 -6.31 6.49
C GLY A 267 -21.61 -7.51 7.41
N MET A 268 -21.53 -7.33 8.72
CA MET A 268 -21.59 -8.47 9.63
C MET A 268 -22.99 -9.11 9.70
N PRO A 269 -23.07 -10.45 9.87
CA PRO A 269 -21.94 -11.39 10.00
C PRO A 269 -21.48 -12.04 8.68
N LEU A 270 -22.24 -11.91 7.58
CA LEU A 270 -22.04 -12.71 6.35
C LEU A 270 -21.36 -11.96 5.18
N GLY A 271 -21.32 -10.64 5.22
CA GLY A 271 -20.78 -9.80 4.18
C GLY A 271 -21.77 -9.40 3.09
N LYS A 272 -21.38 -8.42 2.27
CA LYS A 272 -22.18 -7.81 1.19
C LYS A 272 -21.51 -7.83 -0.19
N HIS A 273 -20.27 -8.34 -0.30
CA HIS A 273 -19.57 -8.57 -1.56
C HIS A 273 -19.58 -7.37 -2.55
N GLY A 274 -19.20 -6.17 -2.10
CA GLY A 274 -19.28 -4.95 -2.91
C GLY A 274 -17.96 -4.23 -3.15
N ILE A 275 -17.10 -4.11 -2.14
CA ILE A 275 -15.91 -3.24 -2.20
C ILE A 275 -14.82 -3.85 -3.07
N LEU A 276 -14.46 -5.11 -2.84
CA LEU A 276 -13.40 -5.82 -3.57
C LEU A 276 -13.70 -5.93 -5.07
N PHE A 277 -14.99 -6.02 -5.42
CA PHE A 277 -15.46 -6.23 -6.78
C PHE A 277 -15.85 -4.91 -7.49
N SER A 278 -15.58 -3.76 -6.87
CA SER A 278 -15.83 -2.45 -7.46
C SER A 278 -14.60 -1.92 -8.20
N THR A 279 -14.83 -1.31 -9.37
CA THR A 279 -13.79 -0.60 -10.14
C THR A 279 -13.41 0.76 -9.52
N ASP A 280 -14.28 1.32 -8.67
CA ASP A 280 -13.99 2.47 -7.81
C ASP A 280 -14.39 2.17 -6.36
N PRO A 281 -13.58 1.38 -5.64
CA PRO A 281 -13.93 0.89 -4.30
C PRO A 281 -14.12 2.01 -3.29
N LYS A 282 -13.34 3.09 -3.39
CA LYS A 282 -13.47 4.25 -2.49
C LYS A 282 -14.71 5.07 -2.83
N GLY A 283 -15.00 5.27 -4.11
CA GLY A 283 -16.23 5.91 -4.55
C GLY A 283 -17.47 5.12 -4.12
N TYR A 284 -17.44 3.79 -4.25
CA TYR A 284 -18.49 2.89 -3.75
C TYR A 284 -18.68 3.03 -2.24
N VAL A 285 -17.60 3.00 -1.45
CA VAL A 285 -17.74 3.25 0.00
C VAL A 285 -18.30 4.63 0.25
N GLY A 286 -17.87 5.68 -0.46
CA GLY A 286 -18.45 7.02 -0.34
C GLY A 286 -19.96 7.05 -0.58
N SER A 287 -20.46 6.32 -1.59
CA SER A 287 -21.89 6.29 -1.92
C SER A 287 -22.73 5.59 -0.85
N LEU A 288 -22.17 4.62 -0.11
CA LEU A 288 -22.83 4.01 1.07
C LEU A 288 -23.11 5.02 2.18
N PHE A 289 -22.37 6.14 2.22
CA PHE A 289 -22.58 7.26 3.14
C PHE A 289 -23.30 8.45 2.47
N GLY A 290 -23.88 8.25 1.29
CA GLY A 290 -24.59 9.30 0.54
C GLY A 290 -23.68 10.40 0.00
N ARG A 291 -22.41 10.08 -0.30
CA ARG A 291 -21.42 11.06 -0.78
C ARG A 291 -20.87 10.68 -2.15
N ASN A 292 -20.63 11.70 -2.98
CA ASN A 292 -19.98 11.55 -4.30
C ASN A 292 -18.45 11.65 -4.22
N VAL A 293 -17.86 11.42 -3.05
CA VAL A 293 -16.41 11.48 -2.82
C VAL A 293 -15.91 10.19 -2.20
N GLY A 294 -14.72 9.75 -2.60
CA GLY A 294 -14.19 8.47 -2.15
C GLY A 294 -13.75 8.46 -0.69
N TYR A 295 -14.17 7.44 0.07
CA TYR A 295 -13.80 7.25 1.47
C TYR A 295 -12.78 6.11 1.64
N THR A 296 -11.84 6.31 2.56
CA THR A 296 -10.91 5.27 3.03
C THR A 296 -11.53 4.52 4.19
N TYR A 297 -11.18 3.24 4.37
CA TYR A 297 -11.93 2.35 5.28
C TYR A 297 -11.07 1.38 6.10
N THR A 298 -9.77 1.64 6.23
CA THR A 298 -8.80 0.76 6.92
C THR A 298 -8.64 -0.64 6.32
N ILE A 299 -7.53 -1.31 6.63
CA ILE A 299 -7.27 -2.70 6.19
C ILE A 299 -8.36 -3.69 6.64
N PHE A 300 -9.14 -3.35 7.67
CA PHE A 300 -10.20 -4.20 8.22
C PHE A 300 -11.54 -4.02 7.51
N GLY A 301 -11.78 -2.88 6.85
CA GLY A 301 -13.10 -2.49 6.38
C GLY A 301 -13.62 -3.30 5.21
N GLN A 302 -12.80 -3.51 4.18
CA GLN A 302 -13.22 -4.32 3.04
C GLN A 302 -13.49 -5.78 3.43
N PRO A 303 -12.61 -6.49 4.18
CA PRO A 303 -12.86 -7.86 4.59
C PRO A 303 -14.12 -8.00 5.46
N ALA A 304 -14.35 -7.07 6.40
CA ALA A 304 -15.53 -7.05 7.24
C ALA A 304 -16.81 -6.79 6.44
N TYR A 305 -16.78 -5.82 5.51
CA TYR A 305 -17.94 -5.49 4.71
C TYR A 305 -18.27 -6.57 3.69
N ASP A 306 -17.27 -7.09 2.97
CA ASP A 306 -17.51 -8.01 1.86
C ASP A 306 -17.79 -9.42 2.32
N PHE A 307 -17.11 -9.88 3.38
CA PHE A 307 -17.11 -11.27 3.80
C PHE A 307 -17.51 -11.48 5.27
N GLY A 308 -17.77 -10.41 6.03
CA GLY A 308 -18.11 -10.50 7.45
C GLY A 308 -17.05 -11.28 8.25
N ILE A 309 -17.48 -12.33 8.95
CA ILE A 309 -16.58 -13.22 9.72
C ILE A 309 -15.60 -13.95 8.79
N LEU A 310 -16.01 -14.31 7.56
CA LEU A 310 -15.15 -15.00 6.60
C LEU A 310 -14.01 -14.09 6.10
N GLY A 311 -14.06 -12.78 6.33
CA GLY A 311 -12.95 -11.86 6.08
C GLY A 311 -11.67 -12.20 6.87
N LEU A 312 -11.78 -12.98 7.96
CA LEU A 312 -10.62 -13.52 8.67
C LEU A 312 -9.82 -14.53 7.84
N ILE A 313 -10.42 -15.17 6.83
CA ILE A 313 -9.70 -16.02 5.87
C ILE A 313 -8.80 -15.15 4.98
N GLU A 314 -9.26 -13.97 4.58
CA GLU A 314 -8.45 -13.01 3.85
C GLU A 314 -7.27 -12.52 4.70
N ALA A 315 -7.48 -12.32 6.01
CA ALA A 315 -6.40 -12.01 6.95
C ALA A 315 -5.30 -13.09 6.95
N LEU A 316 -5.68 -14.37 6.99
CA LEU A 316 -4.74 -15.50 6.89
C LEU A 316 -3.97 -15.46 5.58
N PHE A 317 -4.68 -15.22 4.47
CA PHE A 317 -4.07 -15.07 3.15
C PHE A 317 -3.02 -13.96 3.12
N LEU A 318 -3.35 -12.75 3.59
CA LEU A 318 -2.42 -11.62 3.63
C LEU A 318 -1.19 -11.93 4.48
N GLY A 319 -1.37 -12.61 5.61
CA GLY A 319 -0.28 -13.09 6.45
C GLY A 319 0.66 -14.03 5.70
N MET A 320 0.11 -15.03 5.00
CA MET A 320 0.89 -15.97 4.20
C MET A 320 1.61 -15.27 3.03
N ALA A 321 0.89 -14.42 2.30
CA ALA A 321 1.44 -13.66 1.18
C ALA A 321 2.60 -12.76 1.62
N LEU A 322 2.44 -12.05 2.75
CA LEU A 322 3.51 -11.25 3.33
C LEU A 322 4.73 -12.11 3.68
N ARG A 323 4.53 -13.27 4.30
CA ARG A 323 5.60 -14.19 4.69
C ARG A 323 6.39 -14.70 3.49
N ASP A 324 5.69 -15.03 2.41
CA ASP A 324 6.32 -15.56 1.19
C ASP A 324 6.97 -14.45 0.36
N ALA A 325 6.37 -13.27 0.29
CA ALA A 325 7.00 -12.10 -0.32
C ALA A 325 8.30 -11.68 0.38
N GLU A 326 8.43 -11.94 1.70
CA GLU A 326 9.65 -11.69 2.46
C GLU A 326 10.85 -12.58 2.09
N ARG A 327 10.66 -13.66 1.31
CA ARG A 327 11.77 -14.55 0.91
C ARG A 327 12.78 -13.83 0.02
N ARG A 328 12.33 -12.85 -0.79
CA ARG A 328 13.19 -12.02 -1.64
C ARG A 328 13.26 -10.57 -1.18
N LYS A 329 14.45 -9.99 -1.30
CA LYS A 329 14.74 -8.63 -0.80
C LYS A 329 13.85 -7.53 -1.39
N PRO A 330 13.66 -7.42 -2.73
CA PRO A 330 12.81 -6.36 -3.29
C PRO A 330 11.32 -6.52 -2.95
N THR A 331 10.79 -7.74 -3.08
CA THR A 331 9.39 -8.06 -2.76
C THR A 331 9.08 -7.87 -1.29
N ALA A 332 10.02 -8.13 -0.38
CA ALA A 332 9.85 -7.82 1.04
C ALA A 332 9.59 -6.34 1.30
N VAL A 333 10.37 -5.45 0.66
CA VAL A 333 10.20 -3.99 0.81
C VAL A 333 8.85 -3.56 0.23
N LEU A 334 8.47 -4.08 -0.93
CA LEU A 334 7.19 -3.77 -1.57
C LEU A 334 6.00 -4.24 -0.74
N ALA A 335 5.99 -5.51 -0.34
CA ALA A 335 4.90 -6.12 0.43
C ALA A 335 4.68 -5.41 1.76
N ILE A 336 5.75 -5.09 2.51
CA ILE A 336 5.63 -4.40 3.80
C ILE A 336 5.17 -2.95 3.60
N THR A 337 5.65 -2.27 2.56
CA THR A 337 5.18 -0.92 2.23
C THR A 337 3.67 -0.95 1.93
N PHE A 338 3.23 -1.86 1.06
CA PHE A 338 1.83 -1.97 0.66
C PHE A 338 0.94 -2.38 1.83
N MET A 339 1.32 -3.38 2.62
CA MET A 339 0.62 -3.75 3.85
C MET A 339 0.50 -2.59 4.83
N THR A 340 1.54 -1.76 4.96
CA THR A 340 1.51 -0.58 5.83
C THR A 340 0.56 0.51 5.28
N LEU A 341 0.48 0.67 3.96
CA LEU A 341 -0.45 1.61 3.33
C LEU A 341 -1.91 1.14 3.44
N MET A 342 -2.16 -0.16 3.37
CA MET A 342 -3.51 -0.72 3.52
C MET A 342 -4.10 -0.39 4.89
N VAL A 343 -3.29 -0.27 5.95
CA VAL A 343 -3.76 0.04 7.31
C VAL A 343 -4.66 1.28 7.33
N PRO A 344 -4.25 2.48 6.85
CA PRO A 344 -5.11 3.65 6.77
C PRO A 344 -5.97 3.75 5.50
N ILE A 345 -5.63 3.04 4.41
CA ILE A 345 -6.31 3.25 3.12
C ILE A 345 -7.47 2.27 2.91
N GLY A 346 -7.28 1.02 3.32
CA GLY A 346 -8.12 -0.11 2.96
C GLY A 346 -7.49 -1.05 1.95
N ILE A 347 -8.09 -2.23 1.85
CA ILE A 347 -7.78 -3.25 0.84
C ILE A 347 -8.76 -3.08 -0.31
N ASP A 348 -8.22 -3.08 -1.53
CA ASP A 348 -8.99 -3.18 -2.76
C ASP A 348 -8.37 -4.26 -3.65
N ALA A 349 -8.99 -4.51 -4.81
CA ALA A 349 -8.51 -5.47 -5.79
C ALA A 349 -7.05 -5.23 -6.18
N PHE A 350 -6.63 -3.97 -6.34
CA PHE A 350 -5.25 -3.64 -6.68
C PHE A 350 -4.29 -4.08 -5.57
N PHE A 351 -4.57 -3.72 -4.32
CA PHE A 351 -3.73 -4.07 -3.18
C PHE A 351 -3.67 -5.57 -2.91
N LEU A 352 -4.82 -6.26 -2.95
CA LEU A 352 -4.89 -7.70 -2.72
C LEU A 352 -4.15 -8.47 -3.82
N SER A 353 -4.36 -8.13 -5.09
CA SER A 353 -3.66 -8.75 -6.22
C SER A 353 -2.17 -8.39 -6.24
N ALA A 354 -1.77 -7.19 -5.81
CA ALA A 354 -0.35 -6.84 -5.68
C ALA A 354 0.35 -7.70 -4.61
N MET A 355 -0.30 -7.93 -3.46
CA MET A 355 0.23 -8.83 -2.43
C MET A 355 0.35 -10.26 -2.92
N ALA A 356 -0.66 -10.77 -3.61
CA ALA A 356 -0.63 -12.09 -4.25
C ALA A 356 0.52 -12.18 -5.27
N PHE A 357 0.70 -11.15 -6.11
CA PHE A 357 1.76 -11.09 -7.10
C PHE A 357 3.16 -11.08 -6.47
N PHE A 358 3.39 -10.28 -5.42
CA PHE A 358 4.69 -10.26 -4.74
C PHE A 358 5.03 -11.61 -4.10
N ALA A 359 4.03 -12.29 -3.53
CA ALA A 359 4.20 -13.62 -2.97
C ALA A 359 4.46 -14.66 -4.07
N TYR A 360 3.67 -14.64 -5.14
CA TYR A 360 3.81 -15.50 -6.32
C TYR A 360 5.20 -15.39 -6.95
N LEU A 361 5.63 -14.18 -7.30
CA LEU A 361 6.95 -13.91 -7.86
C LEU A 361 8.08 -14.40 -6.93
N SER A 362 7.89 -14.29 -5.62
CA SER A 362 8.90 -14.73 -4.66
C SER A 362 8.97 -16.25 -4.54
N VAL A 363 7.84 -16.95 -4.57
CA VAL A 363 7.78 -18.42 -4.52
C VAL A 363 8.29 -19.03 -5.83
N GLU A 364 7.83 -18.55 -6.97
CA GLU A 364 8.17 -19.14 -8.28
C GLU A 364 9.65 -19.02 -8.62
N VAL A 365 10.30 -17.90 -8.28
CA VAL A 365 11.74 -17.78 -8.48
C VAL A 365 12.53 -18.78 -7.63
N ASP A 366 12.07 -19.07 -6.40
CA ASP A 366 12.72 -20.06 -5.53
C ASP A 366 12.42 -21.51 -5.97
N VAL A 367 11.24 -21.78 -6.54
CA VAL A 367 10.91 -23.08 -7.17
C VAL A 367 11.79 -23.30 -8.39
N TRP A 368 11.90 -22.31 -9.27
CA TRP A 368 12.71 -22.39 -10.48
C TRP A 368 14.19 -22.69 -10.17
N LYS A 369 14.76 -22.01 -9.17
CA LYS A 369 16.15 -22.23 -8.68
C LYS A 369 16.42 -23.60 -8.04
N ARG A 370 15.39 -24.37 -7.71
CA ARG A 370 15.54 -25.74 -7.18
C ARG A 370 15.41 -26.79 -8.28
N GLY A 371 14.76 -26.45 -9.39
CA GLY A 371 14.58 -27.34 -10.54
C GLY A 371 15.72 -27.28 -11.56
N HIS A 372 16.66 -26.34 -11.40
CA HIS A 372 17.87 -26.13 -12.19
C HIS A 372 19.03 -25.84 -11.23
#